data_AF-A0A8T3MIU7-F1
#
_entry.id   AF-A0A8T3MIU7-F1
#
_cell.length_a   1.000
_cell.length_b   1.000
_cell.length_c   1.000
_cell.angle_alpha   90.00
_cell.angle_beta   90.00
_cell.angle_gamma   90.00
#
_symmetry.space_group_name_H-M   'P 1'
#
loop_
_entity.id
_entity.type
_entity.pdbx_description
1 polymer ?
#
loop_
_entity_poly.entity_id
_entity_poly.type
_entity_poly.pdbx_seq_one_letter_code
_entity_poly.pdbx_strand_id
1 'polypeptide(L)'
;MLAVVREAPGPTLLELDAKDLPPWPPAAAARLARLVDPVGDRVVVTSPADWNLRRLLRADPGIAVGFDPQLHLDWTRDRESLSPPRGAYGYLDAHPLSRRRAMPAAAYLRERLEEVVRMVPGVRELHLRLAFFERMLRDGLDDAVGVLHARGALVDVWTLDAGTPRWRERLARAVDAGVDVVTTNTPRELVLALP
;
A
#
# COMPACT_ATOMS: atom_id res chain seq x y z
N MET A 1 -13.11 12.84 14.37
CA MET A 1 -11.90 12.00 14.16
C MET A 1 -10.61 12.78 14.38
N LEU A 2 -10.28 13.82 13.60
CA LEU A 2 -9.03 14.59 13.81
C LEU A 2 -8.90 15.24 15.20
N ALA A 3 -10.01 15.71 15.79
CA ALA A 3 -10.01 16.19 17.18
C ALA A 3 -9.61 15.09 18.18
N VAL A 4 -10.05 13.85 17.96
CA VAL A 4 -9.69 12.69 18.79
C VAL A 4 -8.20 12.38 18.66
N VAL A 5 -7.62 12.50 17.46
CA VAL A 5 -6.17 12.32 17.26
C VAL A 5 -5.38 13.36 18.05
N ARG A 6 -5.81 14.62 18.07
CA ARG A 6 -5.14 15.69 18.83
C ARG A 6 -5.14 15.43 20.33
N GLU A 7 -6.24 14.93 20.85
CA GLU A 7 -6.44 14.74 22.30
C GLU A 7 -5.92 13.38 22.80
N ALA A 8 -5.85 12.37 21.93
CA ALA A 8 -5.37 11.04 22.29
C ALA A 8 -3.84 11.03 22.47
N PRO A 9 -3.31 10.45 23.56
CA PRO A 9 -1.87 10.29 23.74
C PRO A 9 -1.26 9.48 22.59
N GLY A 10 -0.07 9.91 22.14
CA GLY A 10 0.74 9.17 21.17
C GLY A 10 1.26 7.84 21.73
N PRO A 11 1.83 6.98 20.87
CA PRO A 11 2.35 7.25 19.53
C PRO A 11 1.42 6.87 18.35
N THR A 12 0.10 6.72 18.57
CA THR A 12 -0.82 6.22 17.54
C THR A 12 -0.83 7.06 16.25
N LEU A 13 -0.48 6.41 15.13
CA LEU A 13 -0.65 6.90 13.76
C LEU A 13 -2.06 6.56 13.26
N LEU A 14 -2.63 7.45 12.44
CA LEU A 14 -3.92 7.27 11.79
C LEU A 14 -3.75 7.21 10.28
N GLU A 15 -4.25 6.14 9.67
CA GLU A 15 -4.42 6.06 8.23
C GLU A 15 -5.76 6.65 7.81
N LEU A 16 -5.74 7.56 6.82
CA LEU A 16 -6.92 8.12 6.18
C LEU A 16 -7.04 7.58 4.76
N ASP A 17 -7.79 6.49 4.63
CA ASP A 17 -7.97 5.74 3.38
C ASP A 17 -9.03 6.39 2.47
N ALA A 18 -8.55 7.14 1.48
CA ALA A 18 -9.36 7.83 0.50
C ALA A 18 -9.75 6.91 -0.66
N LYS A 19 -11.05 6.61 -0.74
CA LYS A 19 -11.64 5.73 -1.78
C LYS A 19 -12.07 6.43 -3.06
N ASP A 20 -12.02 7.76 -3.13
CA ASP A 20 -12.45 8.51 -4.32
C ASP A 20 -11.50 8.30 -5.50
N LEU A 21 -12.02 7.71 -6.57
CA LEU A 21 -11.29 7.56 -7.84
C LEU A 21 -11.32 8.82 -8.72
N PRO A 22 -12.45 9.54 -8.85
CA PRO A 22 -12.46 10.75 -9.67
C PRO A 22 -11.40 11.77 -9.20
N PRO A 23 -10.74 12.47 -10.13
CA PRO A 23 -9.69 13.39 -9.74
C PRO A 23 -10.20 14.57 -8.90
N TRP A 24 -9.66 14.76 -7.69
CA TRP A 24 -10.11 15.79 -6.75
C TRP A 24 -9.96 17.22 -7.28
N PRO A 25 -10.98 18.08 -7.11
CA PRO A 25 -10.79 19.51 -7.37
C PRO A 25 -9.62 20.08 -6.54
N PRO A 26 -8.82 21.03 -7.06
CA PRO A 26 -7.71 21.61 -6.32
C PRO A 26 -8.09 22.15 -4.93
N ALA A 27 -9.29 22.75 -4.83
CA ALA A 27 -9.82 23.25 -3.56
C ALA A 27 -10.08 22.14 -2.53
N ALA A 28 -10.46 20.94 -2.96
CA ALA A 28 -10.69 19.79 -2.09
C ALA A 28 -9.37 19.26 -1.52
N ALA A 29 -8.35 19.09 -2.37
CA ALA A 29 -7.01 18.69 -1.94
C ALA A 29 -6.41 19.69 -0.92
N ALA A 30 -6.52 20.99 -1.21
CA ALA A 30 -6.06 22.03 -0.28
C ALA A 30 -6.86 22.06 1.04
N ARG A 31 -8.16 21.74 0.99
CA ARG A 31 -8.99 21.63 2.19
C ARG A 31 -8.56 20.44 3.04
N LEU A 32 -8.30 19.29 2.43
CA LEU A 32 -7.82 18.09 3.14
C LEU A 32 -6.46 18.36 3.80
N ALA A 33 -5.51 18.94 3.08
CA ALA A 33 -4.21 19.31 3.64
C ALA A 33 -4.35 20.20 4.89
N ARG A 34 -5.14 21.27 4.81
CA ARG A 34 -5.39 22.15 5.97
C ARG A 34 -6.08 21.46 7.15
N LEU A 35 -6.90 20.44 6.90
CA LEU A 35 -7.57 19.70 7.97
C LEU A 35 -6.58 18.79 8.70
N VAL A 36 -5.66 18.17 7.97
CA VAL A 36 -4.67 17.23 8.49
C VAL A 36 -3.48 17.94 9.15
N ASP A 37 -3.08 19.10 8.64
CA ASP A 37 -1.88 19.86 9.09
C ASP A 37 -1.64 19.87 10.61
N PRO A 38 -2.63 20.13 11.48
CA PRO A 38 -2.37 20.19 12.93
C PRO A 38 -2.09 18.83 13.61
N VAL A 39 -2.16 17.73 12.86
CA VAL A 39 -1.81 16.35 13.29
C VAL A 39 -1.02 15.61 12.21
N GLY A 40 -0.35 16.35 11.32
CA GLY A 40 0.29 15.78 10.13
C GLY A 40 1.38 14.76 10.43
N ASP A 41 2.05 14.86 11.58
CA ASP A 41 3.04 13.90 12.07
C ASP A 41 2.43 12.54 12.46
N ARG A 42 1.11 12.50 12.64
CA ARG A 42 0.35 11.32 13.09
C ARG A 42 -0.68 10.84 12.08
N VAL A 43 -0.67 11.37 10.86
CA VAL A 43 -1.63 11.00 9.83
C VAL A 43 -0.93 10.66 8.54
N VAL A 44 -1.30 9.52 7.95
CA VAL A 44 -0.93 9.15 6.57
C VAL A 44 -2.20 9.13 5.74
N VAL A 45 -2.25 9.89 4.65
CA VAL A 45 -3.38 9.86 3.71
C VAL A 45 -3.09 8.84 2.62
N THR A 46 -3.95 7.82 2.49
CA THR A 46 -3.74 6.71 1.57
C THR A 46 -4.79 6.68 0.48
N SER A 47 -4.44 6.19 -0.71
CA SER A 47 -5.40 6.05 -1.80
C SER A 47 -4.85 5.14 -2.89
N PRO A 48 -5.72 4.42 -3.63
CA PRO A 48 -5.31 3.77 -4.87
C PRO A 48 -5.15 4.74 -6.05
N ALA A 49 -5.70 5.96 -5.95
CA ALA A 49 -5.65 6.98 -6.99
C ALA A 49 -4.37 7.83 -6.86
N ASP A 50 -3.26 7.41 -7.47
CA ASP A 50 -1.98 8.14 -7.46
C ASP A 50 -2.12 9.61 -7.90
N TRP A 51 -3.04 9.90 -8.81
CA TRP A 51 -3.31 11.27 -9.27
C TRP A 51 -3.89 12.17 -8.18
N ASN A 52 -4.64 11.61 -7.24
CA ASN A 52 -5.20 12.35 -6.10
C ASN A 52 -4.13 12.58 -5.03
N LEU A 53 -3.28 11.59 -4.75
CA LEU A 53 -2.12 11.75 -3.88
C LEU A 53 -1.15 12.82 -4.42
N ARG A 54 -0.85 12.80 -5.73
CA ARG A 54 -0.05 13.85 -6.38
C ARG A 54 -0.71 15.24 -6.33
N ARG A 55 -2.04 15.33 -6.31
CA ARG A 55 -2.75 16.61 -6.12
C ARG A 55 -2.63 17.10 -4.68
N LEU A 56 -2.71 16.20 -3.72
CA LEU A 56 -2.52 16.50 -2.31
C LEU A 56 -1.10 17.00 -2.04
N LEU A 57 -0.08 16.30 -2.57
CA LEU A 57 1.33 16.73 -2.49
C LEU A 57 1.60 18.09 -3.15
N ARG A 58 0.83 18.48 -4.18
CA ARG A 58 0.92 19.83 -4.75
C ARG A 58 0.30 20.89 -3.84
N ALA A 59 -0.70 20.54 -3.06
CA ALA A 59 -1.31 21.45 -2.10
C ALA A 59 -0.47 21.59 -0.83
N ASP A 60 0.20 20.51 -0.42
CA ASP A 60 1.12 20.45 0.70
C ASP A 60 2.21 19.39 0.44
N PRO A 61 3.44 19.79 0.09
CA PRO A 61 4.54 18.84 -0.14
C PRO A 61 5.02 18.09 1.11
N GLY A 62 4.65 18.54 2.30
CA GLY A 62 5.06 17.93 3.57
C GLY A 62 4.09 16.86 4.09
N ILE A 63 2.92 16.72 3.48
CA ILE A 63 1.91 15.74 3.94
C ILE A 63 2.38 14.30 3.69
N ALA A 64 2.26 13.46 4.72
CA ALA A 64 2.57 12.04 4.58
C ALA A 64 1.47 11.33 3.77
N VAL A 65 1.89 10.60 2.74
CA VAL A 65 1.00 9.83 1.87
C VAL A 65 1.43 8.38 1.77
N GLY A 66 0.45 7.47 1.72
CA GLY A 66 0.65 6.07 1.38
C GLY A 66 -0.07 5.72 0.08
N PHE A 67 0.46 4.76 -0.66
CA PHE A 67 -0.06 4.40 -1.98
C PHE A 67 -0.45 2.93 -2.05
N ASP A 68 -1.69 2.68 -2.47
CA ASP A 68 -2.18 1.35 -2.79
C ASP A 68 -2.10 1.13 -4.32
N PRO A 69 -1.20 0.28 -4.82
CA PRO A 69 -0.97 0.15 -6.24
C PRO A 69 -2.00 -0.70 -6.98
N GLN A 70 -3.12 -1.11 -6.36
CA GLN A 70 -4.05 -2.08 -6.95
C GLN A 70 -4.64 -1.69 -8.33
N LEU A 71 -4.66 -0.40 -8.69
CA LEU A 71 -5.06 0.06 -10.04
C LEU A 71 -3.99 -0.16 -11.12
N HIS A 72 -2.75 -0.41 -10.70
CA HIS A 72 -1.58 -0.51 -11.57
C HIS A 72 -0.93 -1.89 -11.54
N LEU A 73 -0.94 -2.53 -10.37
CA LEU A 73 -0.34 -3.84 -10.14
C LEU A 73 -1.01 -4.56 -8.95
N ASP A 74 -1.66 -5.69 -9.22
CA ASP A 74 -2.19 -6.61 -8.19
C ASP A 74 -2.17 -8.04 -8.77
N TRP A 75 -2.63 -9.02 -8.01
CA TRP A 75 -2.90 -10.38 -8.43
C TRP A 75 -4.36 -10.79 -8.23
N THR A 76 -5.03 -10.22 -7.22
CA THR A 76 -6.41 -10.56 -6.87
C THR A 76 -7.37 -9.62 -7.56
N ARG A 77 -8.38 -10.15 -8.26
CA ARG A 77 -9.39 -9.31 -8.89
C ARG A 77 -10.47 -9.00 -7.87
N ASP A 78 -10.69 -7.73 -7.60
CA ASP A 78 -11.90 -7.27 -6.91
C ASP A 78 -12.98 -6.95 -7.95
N ARG A 79 -14.20 -7.45 -7.72
CA ARG A 79 -15.34 -7.31 -8.66
C ARG A 79 -15.76 -5.85 -8.84
N GLU A 80 -15.49 -5.00 -7.85
CA GLU A 80 -15.86 -3.58 -7.86
C GLU A 80 -14.72 -2.66 -8.33
N SER A 81 -13.51 -3.19 -8.48
CA SER A 81 -12.33 -2.38 -8.83
C SER A 81 -12.19 -2.16 -10.34
N LEU A 82 -11.65 -1.00 -10.71
CA LEU A 82 -11.08 -0.73 -12.04
C LEU A 82 -9.75 -1.48 -12.23
N SER A 83 -9.75 -2.79 -11.94
CA SER A 83 -8.58 -3.66 -12.04
C SER A 83 -8.02 -3.66 -13.48
N PRO A 84 -6.69 -3.56 -13.64
CA PRO A 84 -6.07 -3.74 -14.94
C PRO A 84 -6.31 -5.15 -15.50
N PRO A 85 -6.10 -5.36 -16.82
CA PRO A 85 -6.23 -6.68 -17.43
C PRO A 85 -5.20 -7.65 -16.84
N ARG A 86 -5.52 -8.96 -16.88
CA ARG A 86 -4.58 -9.99 -16.47
C ARG A 86 -3.54 -10.20 -17.56
N GLY A 87 -2.27 -9.98 -17.24
CA GLY A 87 -1.13 -10.18 -18.14
C GLY A 87 -0.65 -11.64 -18.21
N ALA A 88 0.37 -11.89 -19.02
CA ALA A 88 0.97 -13.20 -19.26
C ALA A 88 1.62 -13.82 -18.01
N TYR A 89 2.06 -13.01 -17.05
CA TYR A 89 2.56 -13.49 -15.75
C TYR A 89 1.44 -13.88 -14.78
N GLY A 90 0.18 -13.61 -15.14
CA GLY A 90 -0.98 -13.88 -14.28
C GLY A 90 -1.28 -12.76 -13.28
N TYR A 91 -0.51 -11.67 -13.25
CA TYR A 91 -0.81 -10.46 -12.48
C TYR A 91 -1.80 -9.55 -13.24
N LEU A 92 -2.55 -8.75 -12.50
CA LEU A 92 -3.34 -7.65 -13.03
C LEU A 92 -2.39 -6.48 -13.25
N ASP A 93 -2.05 -6.21 -14.50
CA ASP A 93 -1.09 -5.17 -14.86
C ASP A 93 -1.27 -4.78 -16.34
N ALA A 94 -1.53 -3.49 -16.59
CA ALA A 94 -1.69 -2.96 -17.94
C ALA A 94 -0.34 -2.66 -18.62
N HIS A 95 0.78 -2.74 -17.90
CA HIS A 95 2.11 -2.38 -18.39
C HIS A 95 2.56 -3.27 -19.56
N PRO A 96 3.27 -2.74 -20.57
CA PRO A 96 3.73 -3.54 -21.71
C PRO A 96 4.58 -4.76 -21.33
N LEU A 97 5.33 -4.72 -20.23
CA LEU A 97 6.09 -5.87 -19.72
C LEU A 97 5.18 -7.06 -19.37
N SER A 98 3.91 -6.82 -18.99
CA SER A 98 2.98 -7.88 -18.64
C SER A 98 2.49 -8.68 -19.85
N ARG A 99 2.63 -8.16 -21.09
CA ARG A 99 2.02 -8.74 -22.30
C ARG A 99 2.59 -10.10 -22.72
N ARG A 100 3.85 -10.38 -22.37
CA ARG A 100 4.52 -11.65 -22.69
C ARG A 100 5.57 -11.98 -21.64
N ARG A 101 5.80 -13.28 -21.42
CA ARG A 101 6.86 -13.76 -20.52
C ARG A 101 8.23 -13.69 -21.20
N ALA A 102 8.85 -12.52 -21.17
CA ALA A 102 10.19 -12.29 -21.71
C ALA A 102 11.32 -12.45 -20.66
N MET A 103 10.97 -12.58 -19.38
CA MET A 103 11.91 -12.70 -18.26
C MET A 103 11.31 -13.57 -17.15
N PRO A 104 12.10 -13.97 -16.12
CA PRO A 104 11.54 -14.61 -14.92
C PRO A 104 10.53 -13.72 -14.20
N ALA A 105 9.55 -14.33 -13.52
CA ALA A 105 8.47 -13.60 -12.83
C ALA A 105 9.01 -12.64 -11.75
N ALA A 106 10.00 -13.07 -10.96
CA ALA A 106 10.65 -12.21 -9.97
C ALA A 106 11.30 -10.96 -10.58
N ALA A 107 11.98 -11.10 -11.73
CA ALA A 107 12.59 -9.98 -12.45
C ALA A 107 11.52 -9.01 -12.94
N TYR A 108 10.43 -9.53 -13.53
CA TYR A 108 9.27 -8.73 -13.93
C TYR A 108 8.68 -7.95 -12.74
N LEU A 109 8.44 -8.62 -11.60
CA LEU A 109 7.86 -7.99 -10.42
C LEU A 109 8.77 -6.90 -9.83
N ARG A 110 10.09 -7.12 -9.80
CA ARG A 110 11.04 -6.10 -9.37
C ARG A 110 10.91 -4.83 -10.23
N GLU A 111 10.99 -4.98 -11.55
CA GLU A 111 10.83 -3.85 -12.48
C GLU A 111 9.51 -3.11 -12.24
N ARG A 112 8.41 -3.87 -12.05
CA ARG A 112 7.10 -3.28 -11.80
C ARG A 112 7.03 -2.54 -10.47
N LEU A 113 7.49 -3.12 -9.36
CA LEU A 113 7.48 -2.45 -8.06
C LEU A 113 8.33 -1.19 -8.07
N GLU A 114 9.50 -1.25 -8.72
CA GLU A 114 10.39 -0.11 -8.83
C GLU A 114 9.79 1.07 -9.60
N GLU A 115 8.96 0.80 -10.60
CA GLU A 115 8.22 1.85 -11.32
C GLU A 115 7.02 2.35 -10.52
N VAL A 116 6.22 1.43 -9.98
CA VAL A 116 4.97 1.74 -9.28
C VAL A 116 5.20 2.60 -8.06
N VAL A 117 6.21 2.29 -7.23
CA VAL A 117 6.52 3.09 -6.03
C VAL A 117 6.89 4.54 -6.36
N ARG A 118 7.41 4.81 -7.56
CA ARG A 118 7.78 6.17 -8.01
C ARG A 118 6.61 6.98 -8.55
N MET A 119 5.42 6.38 -8.73
CA MET A 119 4.25 7.08 -9.24
C MET A 119 3.78 8.19 -8.29
N VAL A 120 4.04 8.05 -6.99
CA VAL A 120 3.76 9.05 -5.96
C VAL A 120 5.11 9.51 -5.38
N PRO A 121 5.54 10.76 -5.64
CA PRO A 121 6.81 11.26 -5.12
C PRO A 121 6.85 11.26 -3.60
N GLY A 122 7.93 10.73 -3.01
CA GLY A 122 8.12 10.73 -1.56
C GLY A 122 7.07 9.92 -0.79
N VAL A 123 6.47 8.90 -1.42
CA VAL A 123 5.51 8.02 -0.74
C VAL A 123 6.14 7.42 0.51
N ARG A 124 5.43 7.52 1.64
CA ARG A 124 5.88 7.01 2.92
C ARG A 124 5.70 5.49 3.01
N GLU A 125 4.56 4.98 2.53
CA GLU A 125 4.14 3.60 2.72
C GLU A 125 3.48 3.06 1.44
N LEU A 126 3.80 1.82 1.05
CA LEU A 126 3.13 1.11 -0.04
C LEU A 126 2.22 0.03 0.55
N HIS A 127 0.93 0.09 0.24
CA HIS A 127 -0.11 -0.76 0.82
C HIS A 127 -0.42 -1.90 -0.15
N LEU A 128 0.06 -3.10 0.16
CA LEU A 128 -0.09 -4.26 -0.71
C LEU A 128 -1.17 -5.20 -0.17
N ARG A 129 -2.06 -5.66 -1.05
CA ARG A 129 -2.96 -6.75 -0.70
C ARG A 129 -2.12 -7.97 -0.30
N LEU A 130 -2.36 -8.58 0.86
CA LEU A 130 -1.59 -9.69 1.41
C LEU A 130 -1.49 -10.85 0.41
N ALA A 131 -2.58 -11.19 -0.27
CA ALA A 131 -2.60 -12.23 -1.28
C ALA A 131 -1.67 -11.93 -2.46
N PHE A 132 -1.54 -10.66 -2.85
CA PHE A 132 -0.59 -10.22 -3.86
C PHE A 132 0.84 -10.32 -3.34
N PHE A 133 1.12 -9.78 -2.16
CA PHE A 133 2.45 -9.88 -1.53
C PHE A 133 2.94 -11.33 -1.43
N GLU A 134 2.12 -12.23 -0.88
CA GLU A 134 2.44 -13.65 -0.79
C GLU A 134 2.66 -14.30 -2.15
N ARG A 135 1.94 -13.84 -3.18
CA ARG A 135 2.13 -14.33 -4.54
C ARG A 135 3.49 -13.90 -5.09
N MET A 136 3.95 -12.68 -4.82
CA MET A 136 5.29 -12.23 -5.23
C MET A 136 6.38 -13.09 -4.61
N LEU A 137 6.27 -13.39 -3.31
CA LEU A 137 7.22 -14.28 -2.62
C LEU A 137 7.21 -15.69 -3.24
N ARG A 138 6.02 -16.24 -3.55
CA ARG A 138 5.91 -17.56 -4.23
C ARG A 138 6.50 -17.57 -5.63
N ASP A 139 6.47 -16.45 -6.34
CA ASP A 139 7.05 -16.30 -7.68
C ASP A 139 8.53 -15.88 -7.65
N GLY A 140 9.16 -15.90 -6.47
CA GLY A 140 10.62 -15.80 -6.27
C GLY A 140 11.17 -14.40 -6.00
N LEU A 141 10.32 -13.42 -5.67
CA LEU A 141 10.77 -12.08 -5.25
C LEU A 141 10.88 -12.02 -3.71
N ASP A 142 11.87 -12.71 -3.14
CA ASP A 142 12.01 -12.85 -1.68
C ASP A 142 12.41 -11.54 -0.98
N ASP A 143 13.11 -10.64 -1.68
CA ASP A 143 13.55 -9.32 -1.18
C ASP A 143 12.57 -8.19 -1.56
N ALA A 144 11.29 -8.51 -1.79
CA ALA A 144 10.27 -7.54 -2.19
C ALA A 144 10.21 -6.29 -1.29
N VAL A 145 10.31 -6.50 0.03
CA VAL A 145 10.36 -5.40 1.00
C VAL A 145 11.64 -4.58 0.83
N GLY A 146 12.79 -5.24 0.67
CA GLY A 146 14.07 -4.57 0.44
C GLY A 146 14.07 -3.67 -0.81
N VAL A 147 13.37 -4.07 -1.88
CA VAL A 147 13.17 -3.24 -3.08
C VAL A 147 12.44 -1.94 -2.75
N LEU A 148 11.41 -2.01 -1.90
CA LEU A 148 10.60 -0.85 -1.52
C LEU A 148 11.31 0.04 -0.48
N HIS A 149 11.98 -0.56 0.51
CA HIS A 149 12.83 0.13 1.47
C HIS A 149 13.98 0.88 0.78
N ALA A 150 14.59 0.31 -0.26
CA ALA A 150 15.62 0.99 -1.07
C ALA A 150 15.09 2.25 -1.79
N ARG A 151 13.78 2.47 -1.80
CA ARG A 151 13.09 3.66 -2.32
C ARG A 151 12.50 4.55 -1.23
N GLY A 152 12.79 4.24 0.03
CA GLY A 152 12.36 5.02 1.19
C GLY A 152 10.89 4.80 1.57
N ALA A 153 10.24 3.77 1.03
CA ALA A 153 8.84 3.45 1.34
C ALA A 153 8.77 2.24 2.29
N LEU A 154 7.98 2.37 3.36
CA LEU A 154 7.57 1.25 4.21
C LEU A 154 6.57 0.36 3.47
N VAL A 155 6.33 -0.84 3.98
CA VAL A 155 5.40 -1.82 3.43
C VAL A 155 4.29 -2.11 4.43
N ASP A 156 3.06 -1.79 4.05
CA ASP A 156 1.85 -2.29 4.71
C ASP A 156 1.30 -3.47 3.91
N VAL A 157 0.91 -4.56 4.59
CA VAL A 157 0.10 -5.62 3.98
C VAL A 157 -1.30 -5.68 4.57
N TRP A 158 -2.30 -5.67 3.69
CA TRP A 158 -3.71 -5.72 4.07
C TRP A 158 -4.47 -6.85 3.35
N THR A 159 -5.40 -7.57 3.96
CA THR A 159 -5.74 -7.62 5.37
C THR A 159 -5.40 -9.01 5.89
N LEU A 160 -4.84 -9.09 7.10
CA LEU A 160 -4.63 -10.35 7.80
C LEU A 160 -5.46 -10.41 9.07
N ASP A 161 -6.38 -11.36 9.14
CA ASP A 161 -7.24 -11.54 10.31
C ASP A 161 -6.99 -12.89 10.97
N ALA A 162 -7.04 -12.91 12.30
CA ALA A 162 -7.02 -14.12 13.11
C ALA A 162 -8.22 -15.00 12.79
N GLY A 163 -8.02 -16.31 12.82
CA GLY A 163 -9.03 -17.29 12.43
C GLY A 163 -9.13 -17.55 10.93
N THR A 164 -8.51 -16.72 10.08
CA THR A 164 -8.36 -17.05 8.66
C THR A 164 -7.37 -18.23 8.47
N PRO A 165 -7.48 -19.00 7.37
CA PRO A 165 -6.62 -20.17 7.17
C PRO A 165 -5.13 -19.85 7.28
N ARG A 166 -4.42 -20.58 8.15
CA ARG A 166 -2.98 -20.46 8.40
C ARG A 166 -2.52 -19.05 8.81
N TRP A 167 -3.40 -18.24 9.41
CA TRP A 167 -3.09 -16.83 9.71
C TRP A 167 -1.79 -16.61 10.50
N ARG A 168 -1.43 -17.50 11.44
CA ARG A 168 -0.16 -17.42 12.19
C ARG A 168 1.07 -17.61 11.30
N GLU A 169 1.04 -18.61 10.43
CA GLU A 169 2.13 -18.86 9.48
C GLU A 169 2.25 -17.70 8.48
N ARG A 170 1.12 -17.14 8.05
CA ARG A 170 1.07 -15.99 7.14
C ARG A 170 1.60 -14.71 7.82
N LEU A 171 1.28 -14.50 9.09
CA LEU A 171 1.82 -13.40 9.90
C LEU A 171 3.34 -13.55 10.04
N ALA A 172 3.82 -14.71 10.49
CA ALA A 172 5.24 -15.00 10.64
C ALA A 172 5.99 -14.76 9.32
N ARG A 173 5.47 -15.26 8.20
CA ARG A 173 6.08 -15.04 6.89
C ARG A 173 6.12 -13.57 6.47
N ALA A 174 5.09 -12.77 6.77
CA ALA A 174 5.11 -11.35 6.49
C ALA A 174 6.16 -10.61 7.33
N VAL A 175 6.22 -10.92 8.62
CA VAL A 175 7.22 -10.36 9.56
C VAL A 175 8.65 -10.77 9.16
N ASP A 176 8.88 -12.05 8.86
CA ASP A 176 10.19 -12.56 8.43
C ASP A 176 10.64 -11.93 7.10
N ALA A 177 9.69 -11.59 6.21
CA ALA A 177 9.97 -10.88 4.97
C ALA A 177 10.27 -9.37 5.18
N GLY A 178 10.10 -8.85 6.40
CA GLY A 178 10.40 -7.47 6.77
C GLY A 178 9.24 -6.49 6.63
N VAL A 179 7.99 -6.95 6.52
CA VAL A 179 6.82 -6.06 6.43
C VAL A 179 6.74 -5.16 7.67
N ASP A 180 6.50 -3.85 7.46
CA ASP A 180 6.51 -2.83 8.51
C ASP A 180 5.16 -2.73 9.24
N VAL A 181 4.05 -2.88 8.50
CA VAL A 181 2.68 -2.76 9.03
C VAL A 181 1.81 -3.90 8.51
N VAL A 182 0.97 -4.45 9.40
CA VAL A 182 -0.07 -5.43 9.03
C VAL A 182 -1.42 -4.84 9.37
N THR A 183 -2.19 -4.48 8.34
CA THR A 183 -3.57 -4.03 8.50
C THR A 183 -4.48 -5.23 8.82
N THR A 184 -5.28 -5.10 9.89
CA THR A 184 -6.06 -6.20 10.48
C THR A 184 -7.34 -5.72 11.16
N ASN A 185 -8.38 -6.53 11.11
CA ASN A 185 -9.62 -6.38 11.89
C ASN A 185 -9.53 -7.04 13.28
N THR A 186 -8.48 -7.82 13.54
CA THR A 186 -8.25 -8.56 14.79
C THR A 186 -6.89 -8.21 15.41
N PRO A 187 -6.63 -6.93 15.75
CA PRO A 187 -5.31 -6.48 16.18
C PRO A 187 -4.84 -7.11 17.49
N ARG A 188 -5.76 -7.42 18.41
CA ARG A 188 -5.41 -8.01 19.72
C ARG A 188 -4.84 -9.41 19.55
N GLU A 189 -5.48 -10.22 18.71
CA GLU A 189 -5.10 -11.60 18.43
C GLU A 189 -3.77 -11.69 17.69
N LEU A 190 -3.51 -10.76 16.75
CA LEU A 190 -2.23 -10.69 16.04
C LEU A 190 -1.09 -10.32 16.98
N VAL A 191 -1.27 -9.30 17.83
CA VAL A 191 -0.24 -8.90 18.82
C VAL A 191 0.10 -10.04 19.77
N LEU A 192 -0.90 -10.79 20.26
CA LEU A 192 -0.68 -11.94 21.14
C LEU A 192 0.01 -13.13 20.46
N ALA A 193 0.12 -13.13 19.13
CA ALA A 193 0.74 -14.19 18.35
C ALA A 193 2.10 -13.80 17.76
N LEU A 194 2.53 -12.55 17.91
CA LEU A 194 3.90 -12.15 17.60
C LEU A 194 4.85 -12.77 18.64
N PRO A 195 6.05 -13.22 18.23
CA PRO A 195 7.06 -13.77 19.13
C PRO A 195 7.58 -12.74 20.13
#